data_AF-A0A385TYB3-F1
#
_entry.id   AF-A0A385TYB3-F1
#
_cell.length_a   1.000
_cell.length_b   1.000
_cell.length_c   1.000
_cell.angle_alpha   90.00
_cell.angle_beta   90.00
_cell.angle_gamma   90.00
#
_symmetry.space_group_name_H-M   'P 1'
#
loop_
_entity.id
_entity.type
_entity.pdbx_description
1 polymer ?
#
loop_
_entity_poly.entity_id
_entity_poly.type
_entity_poly.pdbx_seq_one_letter_code
_entity_poly.pdbx_strand_id
1 'polypeptide(L)'
;MIGRSGNPTLNEETFEKSGYYNNQETMTIGGTVNKSFMLLALLIGAAVISWVMFFNGYEVFPFMIGGAIGGFVLALIISFVPKAAPYLAPIYAILEGFFLGALSAHYEYLYYGITLQAALLTMCIFLGMLLAYKTGLIRATPGFKKGIIAATIGIALVYLFSMVLGLFGVTVPYLHDSTPIGIGISVVIIIIAALNFVLDFNFIEEGAQHGAPKYMEWYGSFGLLVTLVWLYIEIIRLLAKLANRD
;
A
#
# COMPACT_ATOMS: atom_id res chain seq x y z
N MET A 1 13.28 -0.13 -61.65
CA MET A 1 12.57 0.98 -60.99
C MET A 1 11.09 0.65 -61.04
N ILE A 2 10.57 0.05 -59.96
CA ILE A 2 9.22 -0.53 -59.89
C ILE A 2 8.21 0.59 -59.55
N GLY A 3 7.05 0.53 -60.19
CA GLY A 3 6.14 1.65 -60.42
C GLY A 3 5.55 2.30 -59.18
N ARG A 4 5.55 3.63 -59.19
CA ARG A 4 4.66 4.47 -58.38
C ARG A 4 3.25 4.30 -58.91
N SER A 5 2.41 3.62 -58.16
CA SER A 5 0.96 3.56 -58.37
C SER A 5 0.37 4.97 -58.19
N GLY A 6 -0.13 5.57 -59.28
CA GLY A 6 -0.83 6.85 -59.28
C GLY A 6 -2.27 6.76 -58.77
N ASN A 7 -2.51 5.94 -57.75
CA ASN A 7 -3.83 5.77 -57.14
C ASN A 7 -3.92 6.61 -55.85
N PRO A 8 -4.70 7.71 -55.81
CA PRO A 8 -4.83 8.56 -54.63
C PRO A 8 -5.48 7.88 -53.41
N THR A 9 -6.03 6.66 -53.56
CA THR A 9 -6.51 5.84 -52.44
C THR A 9 -5.47 4.87 -51.86
N LEU A 10 -4.35 4.65 -52.55
CA LEU A 10 -3.27 3.75 -52.13
C LEU A 10 -1.96 4.51 -51.94
N ASN A 11 -2.01 5.67 -51.27
CA ASN A 11 -0.80 6.36 -50.83
C ASN A 11 -0.14 5.55 -49.70
N GLU A 12 1.18 5.39 -49.75
CA GLU A 12 2.00 4.83 -48.66
C GLU A 12 1.77 5.59 -47.34
N GLU A 13 1.39 6.87 -47.38
CA GLU A 13 0.96 7.65 -46.22
C GLU A 13 -0.28 7.08 -45.50
N THR A 14 -1.13 6.33 -46.20
CA THR A 14 -2.30 5.65 -45.62
C THR A 14 -1.87 4.44 -44.80
N PHE A 15 -0.75 3.82 -45.17
CA PHE A 15 -0.12 2.72 -44.42
C PHE A 15 0.85 3.22 -43.34
N GLU A 16 1.49 4.38 -43.50
CA GLU A 16 2.22 5.04 -42.39
C GLU A 16 1.24 5.57 -41.33
N LYS A 17 0.05 6.02 -41.73
CA LYS A 17 -1.08 6.28 -40.81
C LYS A 17 -1.75 5.02 -40.26
N SER A 18 -1.29 3.82 -40.64
CA SER A 18 -1.70 2.57 -39.98
C SER A 18 -0.75 2.15 -38.85
N GLY A 19 0.29 2.95 -38.58
CA GLY A 19 0.96 3.02 -37.27
C GLY A 19 0.16 3.82 -36.24
N TYR A 20 -1.17 3.88 -36.40
CA TYR A 20 -2.08 4.49 -35.44
C TYR A 20 -1.99 3.70 -34.13
N TYR A 21 -1.17 4.23 -33.22
CA TYR A 21 -1.32 4.15 -31.77
C TYR A 21 -2.31 3.09 -31.33
N ASN A 22 -1.82 1.88 -31.08
CA ASN A 22 -2.49 0.99 -30.15
C ASN A 22 -2.38 1.68 -28.78
N ASN A 23 -3.24 2.69 -28.56
CA ASN A 23 -3.29 3.55 -27.38
C ASN A 23 -3.84 2.79 -26.16
N GLN A 24 -3.60 1.48 -26.09
CA GLN A 24 -3.53 0.80 -24.83
C GLN A 24 -2.14 1.11 -24.29
N GLU A 25 -2.02 2.29 -23.68
CA GLU A 25 -0.83 2.61 -22.91
C GLU A 25 -0.52 1.40 -22.00
N THR A 26 0.69 0.87 -22.09
CA THR A 26 1.09 -0.27 -21.27
C THR A 26 1.59 0.22 -19.92
N MET A 27 1.52 -0.67 -18.94
CA MET A 27 2.04 -0.48 -17.60
C MET A 27 3.55 -0.26 -17.68
N THR A 28 4.01 0.79 -17.00
CA THR A 28 5.42 1.11 -16.85
C THR A 28 5.78 1.17 -15.38
N ILE A 29 7.02 0.81 -15.07
CA ILE A 29 7.55 0.97 -13.71
C ILE A 29 7.52 2.44 -13.31
N GLY A 30 7.98 3.34 -14.20
CA GLY A 30 7.97 4.79 -13.95
C GLY A 30 6.59 5.37 -13.69
N GLY A 31 5.58 4.95 -14.46
CA GLY A 31 4.19 5.38 -14.27
C GLY A 31 3.60 4.90 -12.95
N THR A 32 3.91 3.65 -12.56
CA THR A 32 3.53 3.10 -11.24
C THR A 32 4.20 3.88 -10.11
N VAL A 33 5.51 4.15 -10.21
CA VAL A 33 6.24 4.94 -9.20
C VAL A 33 5.63 6.34 -9.04
N ASN A 34 5.35 7.04 -10.15
CA ASN A 34 4.75 8.36 -10.10
C ASN A 34 3.35 8.36 -9.44
N LYS A 35 2.52 7.36 -9.77
CA LYS A 35 1.20 7.18 -9.14
C LYS A 35 1.31 6.82 -7.66
N SER A 36 2.31 6.03 -7.26
CA SER A 36 2.55 5.73 -5.85
C SER A 36 2.90 6.99 -5.06
N PHE A 37 3.76 7.87 -5.60
CA PHE A 37 4.06 9.15 -4.97
C PHE A 37 2.85 10.07 -4.90
N MET A 38 2.02 10.10 -5.95
CA MET A 38 0.77 10.86 -5.95
C MET A 38 -0.19 10.37 -4.85
N LEU A 39 -0.40 9.05 -4.74
CA LEU A 39 -1.24 8.45 -3.71
C LEU A 39 -0.68 8.70 -2.30
N LEU A 40 0.64 8.57 -2.13
CA LEU A 40 1.31 8.86 -0.85
C LEU A 40 1.14 10.33 -0.45
N ALA A 41 1.27 11.27 -1.39
CA ALA A 41 1.06 12.69 -1.13
C ALA A 41 -0.38 12.99 -0.71
N LEU A 42 -1.38 12.36 -1.35
CA LEU A 42 -2.78 12.48 -0.95
C LEU A 42 -3.01 11.93 0.46
N LEU A 43 -2.43 10.77 0.77
CA LEU A 43 -2.52 10.15 2.09
C LEU A 43 -1.91 11.05 3.16
N ILE A 44 -0.69 11.52 2.96
CA ILE A 44 -0.01 12.41 3.91
C ILE A 44 -0.80 13.71 4.08
N GLY A 45 -1.31 14.30 3.00
CA GLY A 45 -2.14 15.50 3.07
C GLY A 45 -3.38 15.31 3.97
N ALA A 46 -4.13 14.22 3.78
CA ALA A 46 -5.28 13.90 4.61
C ALA A 46 -4.91 13.53 6.07
N ALA A 47 -3.76 12.86 6.26
CA ALA A 47 -3.23 12.54 7.59
C ALA A 47 -2.84 13.80 8.38
N VAL A 48 -2.20 14.77 7.73
CA VAL A 48 -1.87 16.06 8.36
C VAL A 48 -3.15 16.83 8.72
N ILE A 49 -4.17 16.83 7.86
CA ILE A 49 -5.45 17.49 8.15
C ILE A 49 -6.11 16.89 9.40
N SER A 50 -6.26 15.56 9.46
CA SER A 50 -6.85 14.89 10.63
C SER A 50 -6.02 15.11 11.90
N TRP A 51 -4.70 15.09 11.79
CA TRP A 51 -3.80 15.38 12.91
C TRP A 51 -4.01 16.79 13.45
N VAL A 52 -4.03 17.80 12.58
CA VAL A 52 -4.28 19.19 13.00
C VAL A 52 -5.67 19.35 13.59
N MET A 53 -6.69 18.67 13.06
CA MET A 53 -8.03 18.67 13.65
C MET A 53 -8.03 18.10 15.08
N PHE A 54 -7.33 17.00 15.33
CA PHE A 54 -7.23 16.39 16.66
C PHE A 54 -6.63 17.36 17.69
N PHE A 55 -5.48 17.96 17.39
CA PHE A 55 -4.81 18.87 18.32
C PHE A 55 -5.51 20.23 18.48
N ASN A 56 -6.41 20.60 17.56
CA ASN A 56 -7.29 21.75 17.73
C ASN A 56 -8.57 21.43 18.52
N GLY A 57 -8.73 20.21 19.03
CA GLY A 57 -9.86 19.80 19.87
C GLY A 57 -11.12 19.37 19.12
N TYR A 58 -11.04 19.10 17.81
CA TYR A 58 -12.15 18.53 17.05
C TYR A 58 -12.28 17.03 17.30
N GLU A 59 -13.51 16.50 17.25
CA GLU A 59 -13.74 15.06 17.31
C GLU A 59 -13.32 14.37 16.00
N VAL A 60 -12.16 13.72 16.02
CA VAL A 60 -11.64 12.96 14.86
C VAL A 60 -12.05 11.48 14.86
N PHE A 61 -12.66 10.99 15.94
CA PHE A 61 -13.06 9.60 16.08
C PHE A 61 -14.01 9.12 14.96
N PRO A 62 -15.01 9.93 14.53
CA PRO A 62 -15.84 9.59 13.37
C PRO A 62 -15.04 9.47 12.07
N PHE A 63 -14.02 10.31 11.87
CA PHE A 63 -13.12 10.25 10.70
C PHE A 63 -12.20 9.03 10.76
N MET A 64 -11.76 8.63 11.96
CA MET A 64 -10.97 7.41 12.16
C MET A 64 -11.78 6.17 11.77
N ILE A 65 -13.00 6.02 12.29
CA ILE A 65 -13.87 4.87 12.00
C ILE A 65 -14.34 4.91 10.54
N GLY A 66 -14.76 6.09 10.05
CA GLY A 66 -15.19 6.28 8.66
C GLY A 66 -14.07 6.02 7.65
N GLY A 67 -12.85 6.46 7.97
CA GLY A 67 -11.64 6.17 7.19
C GLY A 67 -11.29 4.69 7.19
N ALA A 68 -11.32 4.02 8.35
CA ALA A 68 -11.03 2.59 8.45
C ALA A 68 -12.05 1.74 7.67
N ILE A 69 -13.34 1.99 7.86
CA ILE A 69 -14.41 1.22 7.17
C ILE A 69 -14.41 1.56 5.68
N GLY A 70 -14.37 2.85 5.33
CA GLY A 70 -14.35 3.30 3.94
C GLY A 70 -13.12 2.82 3.19
N GLY A 71 -11.95 2.90 3.81
CA GLY A 71 -10.68 2.37 3.32
C GLY A 71 -10.75 0.86 3.09
N PHE A 72 -11.21 0.10 4.09
CA PHE A 72 -11.38 -1.35 3.97
C PHE A 72 -12.33 -1.76 2.84
N VAL A 73 -13.49 -1.10 2.71
CA VAL A 73 -14.46 -1.38 1.65
C VAL A 73 -13.87 -1.06 0.28
N LEU A 74 -13.22 0.09 0.12
CA LEU A 74 -12.57 0.44 -1.15
C LEU A 74 -11.43 -0.51 -1.47
N ALA A 75 -10.64 -0.94 -0.48
CA ALA A 75 -9.58 -1.91 -0.68
C ALA A 75 -10.14 -3.23 -1.23
N LEU A 76 -11.23 -3.74 -0.64
CA LEU A 76 -11.90 -4.93 -1.15
C LEU A 76 -12.39 -4.73 -2.59
N ILE A 77 -13.06 -3.61 -2.89
CA ILE A 77 -13.56 -3.32 -4.24
C ILE A 77 -12.40 -3.28 -5.25
N ILE A 78 -11.29 -2.61 -4.93
CA ILE A 78 -10.13 -2.51 -5.82
C ILE A 78 -9.47 -3.88 -6.01
N SER A 79 -9.36 -4.69 -4.95
CA SER A 79 -8.80 -6.05 -5.02
C SER A 79 -9.61 -6.98 -5.92
N PHE A 80 -10.95 -6.90 -5.90
CA PHE A 80 -11.79 -7.70 -6.79
C PHE A 80 -11.98 -7.09 -8.18
N VAL A 81 -11.88 -5.76 -8.31
CA VAL A 81 -12.09 -5.03 -9.56
C VAL A 81 -10.90 -4.09 -9.84
N PRO A 82 -9.74 -4.61 -10.30
CA PRO A 82 -8.54 -3.81 -10.56
C PRO A 82 -8.74 -2.67 -11.57
N LYS A 83 -9.74 -2.79 -12.45
CA LYS A 83 -10.10 -1.76 -13.43
C LYS A 83 -10.63 -0.47 -12.78
N ALA A 84 -11.14 -0.54 -11.55
CA ALA A 84 -11.64 0.61 -10.81
C ALA A 84 -10.52 1.38 -10.08
N ALA A 85 -9.31 0.82 -10.00
CA ALA A 85 -8.16 1.42 -9.30
C ALA A 85 -7.87 2.89 -9.67
N PRO A 86 -7.93 3.33 -10.95
CA PRO A 86 -7.65 4.72 -11.30
C PRO A 86 -8.54 5.74 -10.61
N TYR A 87 -9.78 5.38 -10.30
CA TYR A 87 -10.76 6.26 -9.67
C TYR A 87 -10.82 6.07 -8.16
N LEU A 88 -10.73 4.82 -7.71
CA LEU A 88 -10.91 4.48 -6.30
C LEU A 88 -9.62 4.58 -5.48
N ALA A 89 -8.43 4.38 -6.08
CA ALA A 89 -7.18 4.44 -5.33
C ALA A 89 -6.89 5.83 -4.73
N PRO A 90 -7.13 6.96 -5.44
CA PRO A 90 -7.01 8.29 -4.83
C PRO A 90 -7.97 8.51 -3.66
N ILE A 91 -9.21 8.05 -3.78
CA ILE A 91 -10.23 8.16 -2.72
C ILE A 91 -9.81 7.31 -1.52
N TYR A 92 -9.35 6.09 -1.77
CA TYR A 92 -8.79 5.20 -0.76
C TYR A 92 -7.62 5.87 -0.02
N ALA A 93 -6.67 6.47 -0.74
CA ALA A 93 -5.52 7.14 -0.13
C ALA A 93 -5.95 8.30 0.81
N ILE A 94 -6.97 9.06 0.44
CA ILE A 94 -7.50 10.14 1.28
C ILE A 94 -8.19 9.57 2.53
N LEU A 95 -9.04 8.56 2.38
CA LEU A 95 -9.75 7.93 3.51
C LEU A 95 -8.78 7.25 4.49
N GLU A 96 -7.82 6.50 3.97
CA GLU A 96 -6.73 5.93 4.77
C GLU A 96 -5.86 7.01 5.42
N GLY A 97 -5.62 8.13 4.72
CA GLY A 97 -4.93 9.27 5.31
C GLY A 97 -5.67 9.83 6.52
N PHE A 98 -7.00 10.02 6.45
CA PHE A 98 -7.79 10.44 7.61
C PHE A 98 -7.76 9.42 8.75
N PHE A 99 -7.84 8.12 8.43
CA PHE A 99 -7.73 7.06 9.42
C PHE A 99 -6.36 7.09 10.11
N LEU A 100 -5.28 7.06 9.32
CA LEU A 100 -3.93 7.07 9.83
C LEU A 100 -3.62 8.33 10.61
N GLY A 101 -3.95 9.53 10.11
CA GLY A 101 -3.65 10.76 10.84
C GLY A 101 -4.37 10.86 12.19
N ALA A 102 -5.62 10.39 12.28
CA ALA A 102 -6.33 10.30 13.55
C ALA A 102 -5.71 9.25 14.49
N LEU A 103 -5.35 8.07 13.97
CA LEU A 103 -4.67 7.01 14.73
C LEU A 103 -3.31 7.47 15.26
N SER A 104 -2.52 8.08 14.38
CA SER A 104 -1.22 8.66 14.67
C SER A 104 -1.33 9.74 15.75
N ALA A 105 -2.28 10.66 15.63
CA ALA A 105 -2.48 11.71 16.64
C ALA A 105 -2.86 11.13 18.01
N HIS A 106 -3.65 10.06 18.04
CA HIS A 106 -3.97 9.34 19.26
C HIS A 106 -2.73 8.70 19.90
N TYR A 107 -1.88 8.02 19.11
CA TYR A 107 -0.62 7.46 19.61
C TYR A 107 0.36 8.54 20.07
N GLU A 108 0.43 9.67 19.38
CA GLU A 108 1.30 10.80 19.75
C GLU A 108 0.88 11.43 21.09
N TYR A 109 -0.43 11.53 21.34
CA TYR A 109 -0.95 12.04 22.59
C TYR A 109 -0.54 11.16 23.78
N LEU A 110 -0.52 9.83 23.58
CA LEU A 110 -0.10 8.88 24.61
C LEU A 110 1.41 8.79 24.73
N TYR A 111 2.13 8.87 23.62
CA TYR A 111 3.57 8.68 23.54
C TYR A 111 4.20 9.70 22.58
N TYR A 112 4.75 10.76 23.16
CA TYR A 112 5.33 11.86 22.41
C TYR A 112 6.50 11.40 21.51
N GLY A 113 6.46 11.79 20.24
CA GLY A 113 7.49 11.53 19.23
C GLY A 113 7.39 10.18 18.52
N ILE A 114 6.49 9.28 18.94
CA ILE A 114 6.37 7.93 18.34
C ILE A 114 5.92 8.00 16.89
N THR A 115 5.05 8.94 16.52
CA THR A 115 4.54 9.04 15.15
C THR A 115 5.66 9.29 14.15
N LEU A 116 6.51 10.28 14.45
CA LEU A 116 7.60 10.66 13.55
C LEU A 116 8.62 9.53 13.43
N GLN A 117 8.93 8.85 14.53
CA GLN A 117 9.80 7.67 14.52
C GLN A 117 9.21 6.54 13.66
N ALA A 118 7.92 6.25 13.82
CA ALA A 118 7.24 5.22 13.02
C ALA A 118 7.27 5.56 11.53
N ALA A 119 7.00 6.82 11.16
CA ALA A 119 7.04 7.27 9.77
C ALA A 119 8.45 7.15 9.17
N LEU A 120 9.49 7.57 9.91
CA LEU A 120 10.88 7.46 9.47
C LEU A 120 11.30 5.99 9.29
N LEU A 121 11.00 5.12 10.26
CA LEU A 121 11.29 3.69 10.16
C LEU A 121 10.59 3.04 8.97
N THR A 122 9.32 3.38 8.74
CA THR A 122 8.55 2.88 7.59
C THR A 122 9.22 3.28 6.27
N MET A 123 9.62 4.54 6.14
CA MET A 123 10.30 5.04 4.94
C MET A 123 11.68 4.40 4.76
N CYS A 124 12.46 4.24 5.83
CA CYS A 124 13.76 3.56 5.78
C CYS A 124 13.62 2.09 5.37
N ILE A 125 12.64 1.37 5.90
CA ILE A 125 12.38 -0.03 5.54
C ILE A 125 11.92 -0.11 4.08
N PHE A 126 10.97 0.73 3.66
CA PHE A 126 10.50 0.76 2.28
C PHE A 126 11.64 1.02 1.29
N LEU A 127 12.45 2.05 1.52
CA LEU A 127 13.60 2.38 0.66
C LEU A 127 14.67 1.29 0.71
N GLY A 128 14.94 0.72 1.90
CA GLY A 128 15.87 -0.39 2.07
C GLY A 128 15.45 -1.63 1.27
N MET A 129 14.16 -2.00 1.35
CA MET A 129 13.60 -3.11 0.58
C MET A 129 13.61 -2.82 -0.92
N LEU A 130 13.30 -1.59 -1.34
CA LEU A 130 13.36 -1.18 -2.74
C LEU A 130 14.78 -1.30 -3.30
N LEU A 131 15.78 -0.85 -2.56
CA LEU A 131 17.18 -0.97 -2.95
C LEU A 131 17.64 -2.43 -2.96
N ALA A 132 17.26 -3.22 -1.96
CA ALA A 132 17.59 -4.65 -1.90
C ALA A 132 16.97 -5.43 -3.07
N TYR A 133 15.76 -5.07 -3.48
CA TYR A 133 15.10 -5.65 -4.64
C TYR A 133 15.78 -5.21 -5.95
N LYS A 134 15.99 -3.89 -6.14
CA LYS A 134 16.61 -3.33 -7.36
C LYS A 134 18.03 -3.82 -7.59
N THR A 135 18.81 -4.02 -6.53
CA THR A 135 20.18 -4.57 -6.62
C THR A 135 20.19 -6.09 -6.88
N GLY A 136 19.02 -6.74 -6.85
CA GLY A 136 18.89 -8.19 -7.01
C GLY A 136 19.41 -8.99 -5.82
N LEU A 137 19.66 -8.33 -4.67
CA LEU A 137 20.05 -8.96 -3.42
C LEU A 137 18.95 -9.87 -2.89
N ILE A 138 17.69 -9.45 -3.04
CA ILE A 138 16.51 -10.24 -2.72
C ILE A 138 15.71 -10.46 -4.01
N ARG A 139 15.40 -11.72 -4.31
CA ARG A 139 14.62 -12.11 -5.50
C ARG A 139 13.34 -12.83 -5.08
N ALA A 140 12.24 -12.49 -5.74
CA ALA A 140 10.95 -13.12 -5.50
C ALA A 140 10.89 -14.51 -6.18
N THR A 141 11.53 -15.51 -5.59
CA THR A 141 11.44 -16.89 -6.10
C THR A 141 10.03 -17.45 -5.89
N PRO A 142 9.56 -18.42 -6.71
CA PRO A 142 8.22 -19.00 -6.55
C PRO A 142 7.97 -19.57 -5.15
N GLY A 143 8.97 -20.18 -4.52
CA GLY A 143 8.89 -20.67 -3.14
C GLY A 143 8.78 -19.54 -2.12
N PHE A 144 9.57 -18.49 -2.27
CA PHE A 144 9.51 -17.29 -1.44
C PHE A 144 8.13 -16.61 -1.54
N LYS A 145 7.61 -16.41 -2.76
CA LYS A 145 6.26 -15.83 -2.98
C LYS A 145 5.19 -16.60 -2.23
N LYS A 146 5.15 -17.93 -2.38
CA LYS A 146 4.17 -18.79 -1.69
C LYS A 146 4.30 -18.70 -0.17
N GLY A 147 5.52 -18.70 0.35
CA GLY A 147 5.79 -18.61 1.79
C GLY A 147 5.29 -17.29 2.40
N ILE A 148 5.61 -16.15 1.76
CA ILE A 148 5.17 -14.84 2.24
C ILE A 148 3.66 -14.68 2.13
N ILE A 149 3.04 -15.09 1.02
CA ILE A 149 1.56 -15.06 0.87
C ILE A 149 0.89 -15.89 1.97
N ALA A 150 1.38 -17.10 2.25
CA ALA A 150 0.84 -17.93 3.32
C ALA A 150 0.97 -17.28 4.70
N ALA A 151 2.13 -16.64 4.97
CA ALA A 151 2.36 -15.92 6.22
C ALA A 151 1.43 -14.69 6.36
N THR A 152 1.27 -13.90 5.29
CA THR A 152 0.35 -12.75 5.26
C THR A 152 -1.10 -13.18 5.50
N ILE A 153 -1.55 -14.27 4.86
CA ILE A 153 -2.89 -14.83 5.09
C ILE A 153 -3.03 -15.30 6.55
N GLY A 154 -2.02 -15.97 7.11
CA GLY A 154 -2.02 -16.38 8.50
C GLY A 154 -2.20 -15.21 9.47
N ILE A 155 -1.46 -14.12 9.26
CA ILE A 155 -1.58 -12.89 10.06
C ILE A 155 -2.98 -12.28 9.89
N ALA A 156 -3.48 -12.20 8.66
CA ALA A 156 -4.81 -11.65 8.37
C ALA A 156 -5.91 -12.46 9.08
N LEU A 157 -5.80 -13.79 9.12
CA LEU A 157 -6.73 -14.65 9.86
C LEU A 157 -6.66 -14.40 11.37
N VAL A 158 -5.45 -14.24 11.93
CA VAL A 158 -5.29 -13.91 13.35
C VAL A 158 -5.98 -12.58 13.69
N TYR A 159 -5.81 -11.55 12.85
CA TYR A 159 -6.51 -10.28 13.04
C TYR A 159 -8.02 -10.41 12.90
N LEU A 160 -8.50 -11.19 11.92
CA LEU A 160 -9.92 -11.46 11.73
C LEU A 160 -10.52 -12.14 12.97
N PHE A 161 -9.88 -13.20 13.48
CA PHE A 161 -10.33 -13.88 14.69
C PHE A 161 -10.30 -12.94 15.90
N SER A 162 -9.25 -12.13 16.04
CA SER A 162 -9.17 -11.14 17.12
C SER A 162 -10.29 -10.12 17.05
N MET A 163 -10.66 -9.66 15.85
CA MET A 163 -11.77 -8.73 15.66
C MET A 163 -13.12 -9.36 16.02
N VAL A 164 -13.38 -10.58 15.52
CA VAL A 164 -14.63 -11.32 15.79
C VAL A 164 -14.78 -11.62 17.28
N LEU A 165 -13.72 -12.13 17.93
CA LEU A 165 -13.73 -12.41 19.38
C LEU A 165 -13.91 -11.13 20.20
N GLY A 166 -13.32 -10.01 19.75
CA GLY A 166 -13.51 -8.70 20.35
C GLY A 166 -14.97 -8.23 20.36
N LEU A 167 -15.76 -8.56 19.33
CA LEU A 167 -17.20 -8.27 19.30
C LEU A 167 -18.00 -9.02 20.36
N PHE A 168 -17.50 -10.17 20.82
CA PHE A 168 -18.08 -10.96 21.90
C PHE A 168 -17.49 -10.62 23.28
N GLY A 169 -16.69 -9.55 23.37
CA GLY A 169 -16.05 -9.12 24.61
C GLY A 169 -14.87 -10.00 25.05
N VAL A 170 -14.38 -10.88 24.17
CA VAL A 170 -13.22 -11.74 24.44
C VAL A 170 -11.98 -11.06 23.89
N THR A 171 -11.11 -10.58 24.78
CA THR A 171 -9.79 -10.07 24.39
C THR A 171 -8.84 -11.24 24.16
N VAL A 172 -8.22 -11.28 22.98
CA VAL A 172 -7.19 -12.29 22.68
C VAL A 172 -5.92 -11.97 23.48
N PRO A 173 -5.46 -12.85 24.39
CA PRO A 173 -4.25 -12.62 25.16
C PRO A 173 -3.01 -12.49 24.25
N TYR A 174 -2.01 -11.73 24.68
CA TYR A 174 -0.69 -11.57 24.02
C TYR A 174 -0.64 -10.77 22.72
N LEU A 175 -1.75 -10.61 21.98
CA LEU A 175 -1.75 -9.83 20.74
C LEU A 175 -1.68 -8.31 21.03
N HIS A 176 -2.36 -7.88 22.10
CA HIS A 176 -2.46 -6.48 22.53
C HIS A 176 -1.59 -6.15 23.75
N ASP A 177 -1.06 -7.15 24.45
CA ASP A 177 -0.31 -6.93 25.68
C ASP A 177 1.16 -6.56 25.40
N SER A 178 1.72 -5.65 26.20
CA SER A 178 3.15 -5.24 26.18
C SER A 178 4.11 -6.32 26.69
N THR A 179 3.72 -7.60 26.60
CA THR A 179 4.55 -8.74 27.02
C THR A 179 5.73 -8.92 26.06
N PRO A 180 6.86 -9.50 26.52
CA PRO A 180 7.99 -9.83 25.64
C PRO A 180 7.57 -10.70 24.43
N ILE A 181 6.58 -11.57 24.61
CA ILE A 181 5.99 -12.39 23.55
C ILE A 181 5.24 -11.53 22.53
N GLY A 182 4.42 -10.58 23.01
CA GLY A 182 3.68 -9.65 22.14
C GLY A 182 4.59 -8.74 21.31
N ILE A 183 5.77 -8.37 21.83
CA ILE A 183 6.82 -7.65 21.08
C ILE A 183 7.43 -8.56 20.02
N GLY A 184 7.82 -9.78 20.38
CA GLY A 184 8.40 -10.75 19.43
C GLY A 184 7.47 -11.01 18.25
N ILE A 185 6.17 -11.18 18.51
CA ILE A 185 5.14 -11.33 17.47
C ILE A 185 5.08 -10.09 16.56
N SER A 186 5.04 -8.88 17.14
CA SER A 186 5.03 -7.64 16.36
C SER A 186 6.27 -7.50 15.47
N VAL A 187 7.45 -7.88 15.95
CA VAL A 187 8.68 -7.88 15.13
C VAL A 187 8.57 -8.84 13.95
N VAL A 188 8.08 -10.06 14.17
CA VAL A 188 7.88 -11.05 13.09
C VAL A 188 6.90 -10.53 12.05
N ILE A 189 5.81 -9.90 12.48
CA ILE A 189 4.81 -9.31 11.58
C ILE A 189 5.42 -8.17 10.76
N ILE A 190 6.23 -7.30 11.37
CA ILE A 190 6.94 -6.21 10.67
C ILE A 190 7.89 -6.78 9.62
N ILE A 191 8.62 -7.86 9.93
CA ILE A 191 9.49 -8.52 8.96
C ILE A 191 8.67 -9.06 7.78
N ILE A 192 7.54 -9.73 8.05
CA ILE A 192 6.66 -10.24 7.01
C ILE A 192 6.08 -9.09 6.17
N ALA A 193 5.62 -8.01 6.79
CA ALA A 193 5.13 -6.82 6.10
C ALA A 193 6.21 -6.20 5.19
N ALA A 194 7.44 -6.07 5.68
CA ALA A 194 8.57 -5.59 4.89
C ALA A 194 8.87 -6.52 3.70
N LEU A 195 8.80 -7.84 3.90
CA LEU A 195 9.01 -8.83 2.82
C LEU A 195 7.86 -8.84 1.79
N ASN A 196 6.65 -8.39 2.14
CA ASN A 196 5.57 -8.22 1.15
C ASN A 196 5.93 -7.19 0.08
N PHE A 197 6.74 -6.16 0.41
CA PHE A 197 7.22 -5.23 -0.62
C PHE A 197 7.98 -5.92 -1.76
N VAL A 198 8.69 -7.02 -1.48
CA VAL A 198 9.37 -7.80 -2.53
C VAL A 198 8.35 -8.40 -3.51
N LEU A 199 7.19 -8.83 -3.01
CA LEU A 199 6.10 -9.31 -3.85
C LEU A 199 5.49 -8.18 -4.66
N ASP A 200 5.29 -7.02 -4.04
CA ASP A 200 4.73 -5.83 -4.70
C ASP A 200 5.65 -5.33 -5.82
N PHE A 201 6.95 -5.21 -5.56
CA PHE A 201 7.93 -4.79 -6.57
C PHE A 201 8.02 -5.80 -7.72
N ASN A 202 8.02 -7.09 -7.39
CA ASN A 202 8.00 -8.13 -8.41
C ASN A 202 6.72 -8.09 -9.25
N PHE A 203 5.56 -7.88 -8.64
CA PHE A 203 4.30 -7.74 -9.37
C PHE A 203 4.36 -6.56 -10.35
N ILE A 204 4.93 -5.43 -9.93
CA ILE A 204 5.08 -4.24 -10.77
C ILE A 204 6.06 -4.49 -11.92
N GLU A 205 7.18 -5.14 -11.64
CA GLU A 205 8.19 -5.47 -12.64
C GLU A 205 7.67 -6.47 -13.68
N GLU A 206 7.09 -7.60 -13.25
CA GLU A 206 6.49 -8.61 -14.14
C GLU A 206 5.32 -8.00 -14.94
N GLY A 207 4.49 -7.17 -14.30
CA GLY A 207 3.38 -6.49 -14.95
C GLY A 207 3.83 -5.53 -16.05
N ALA A 208 4.89 -4.78 -15.81
CA ALA A 208 5.48 -3.91 -16.83
C ALA A 208 6.17 -4.71 -17.95
N GLN A 209 6.91 -5.77 -17.62
CA GLN A 209 7.61 -6.61 -18.61
C GLN A 209 6.64 -7.36 -19.54
N HIS A 210 5.50 -7.82 -19.01
CA HIS A 210 4.46 -8.49 -19.80
C HIS A 210 3.50 -7.52 -20.52
N GLY A 211 3.73 -6.20 -20.44
CA GLY A 211 2.89 -5.20 -21.11
C GLY A 211 1.46 -5.14 -20.58
N ALA A 212 1.28 -5.26 -19.25
CA ALA A 212 -0.03 -5.18 -18.63
C ALA A 212 -0.74 -3.84 -18.97
N PRO A 213 -2.08 -3.75 -18.89
CA PRO A 213 -2.80 -2.53 -19.23
C PRO A 213 -2.46 -1.33 -18.31
N LYS A 214 -2.59 -0.09 -18.80
CA LYS A 214 -2.23 1.14 -18.03
C LYS A 214 -2.86 1.25 -16.65
N TYR A 215 -4.10 0.79 -16.48
CA TYR A 215 -4.79 0.87 -15.19
C TYR A 215 -4.08 0.04 -14.11
N MET A 216 -3.27 -0.96 -14.49
CA MET A 216 -2.48 -1.75 -13.55
C MET A 216 -1.39 -0.92 -12.85
N GLU A 217 -0.97 0.22 -13.42
CA GLU A 217 -0.09 1.14 -12.69
C GLU A 217 -0.79 1.65 -11.42
N TRP A 218 -2.09 1.99 -11.49
CA TRP A 218 -2.85 2.41 -10.31
C TRP A 218 -3.07 1.28 -9.32
N TYR A 219 -3.31 0.07 -9.82
CA TYR A 219 -3.47 -1.11 -8.98
C TYR A 219 -2.17 -1.48 -8.26
N GLY A 220 -1.03 -1.44 -8.96
CA GLY A 220 0.29 -1.66 -8.36
C GLY A 220 0.66 -0.59 -7.34
N SER A 221 0.37 0.68 -7.63
CA SER A 221 0.55 1.78 -6.66
C SER A 221 -0.33 1.64 -5.43
N PHE A 222 -1.57 1.21 -5.62
CA PHE A 222 -2.49 0.92 -4.52
C PHE A 222 -1.96 -0.23 -3.65
N GLY A 223 -1.52 -1.34 -4.24
CA GLY A 223 -0.93 -2.45 -3.49
C GLY A 223 0.27 -2.03 -2.65
N LEU A 224 1.19 -1.26 -3.25
CA LEU A 224 2.32 -0.67 -2.52
C LEU A 224 1.87 0.20 -1.35
N LEU A 225 0.84 1.02 -1.55
CA LEU A 225 0.30 1.90 -0.51
C LEU A 225 -0.30 1.08 0.64
N VAL A 226 -1.07 0.02 0.34
CA VAL A 226 -1.64 -0.89 1.35
C VAL A 226 -0.54 -1.51 2.20
N THR A 227 0.52 -2.04 1.58
CA THR A 227 1.65 -2.63 2.30
C THR A 227 2.38 -1.59 3.16
N LEU A 228 2.56 -0.36 2.64
CA LEU A 228 3.19 0.73 3.37
C LEU A 228 2.37 1.17 4.60
N VAL A 229 1.06 1.31 4.44
CA VAL A 229 0.12 1.63 5.53
C VAL A 229 0.13 0.53 6.59
N TRP A 230 0.08 -0.73 6.16
CA TRP A 230 0.12 -1.86 7.08
C TRP A 230 1.42 -1.89 7.88
N LEU A 231 2.57 -1.74 7.21
CA LEU A 231 3.87 -1.68 7.87
C LEU A 231 3.92 -0.53 8.91
N TYR A 232 3.42 0.65 8.56
CA TYR A 232 3.36 1.80 9.46
C TYR A 232 2.58 1.50 10.74
N ILE A 233 1.38 0.91 10.61
CA ILE A 233 0.53 0.54 11.76
C ILE A 233 1.24 -0.48 12.67
N GLU A 234 1.97 -1.43 12.10
CA GLU A 234 2.69 -2.40 12.91
C GLU A 234 3.90 -1.79 13.63
N ILE A 235 4.62 -0.87 12.98
CA ILE A 235 5.73 -0.14 13.60
C ILE A 235 5.23 0.75 14.74
N ILE A 236 4.19 1.55 14.52
CA ILE A 236 3.66 2.43 15.57
C ILE A 236 3.15 1.62 16.76
N ARG A 237 2.52 0.47 16.50
CA ARG A 237 2.08 -0.47 17.55
C ARG A 237 3.26 -1.08 18.30
N LEU A 238 4.32 -1.47 17.61
CA LEU A 238 5.55 -1.99 18.24
C LEU A 238 6.18 -0.92 19.14
N LEU A 239 6.33 0.31 18.64
CA LEU A 239 6.90 1.42 19.42
C LEU A 239 6.04 1.73 20.65
N ALA A 240 4.71 1.75 20.50
CA ALA A 240 3.80 1.93 21.62
C ALA A 240 3.95 0.80 22.68
N LYS A 241 4.05 -0.47 22.26
CA LYS A 241 4.31 -1.59 23.17
C LYS A 241 5.65 -1.47 23.90
N LEU A 242 6.67 -0.90 23.25
CA LEU A 242 7.98 -0.66 23.87
C LEU A 242 7.93 0.50 24.86
N ALA A 243 7.22 1.58 24.53
CA ALA A 243 7.08 2.75 25.41
C ALA A 243 6.19 2.49 26.63
N ASN A 244 5.21 1.58 26.52
CA ASN A 244 4.29 1.20 27.60
C ASN A 244 4.88 0.19 28.61
N ARG A 245 6.21 0.00 28.63
CA ARG A 245 6.91 -0.92 29.53
C ARG A 245 7.60 -0.24 30.70
N ASP A 246 7.57 1.09 30.73
CA ASP A 246 7.93 1.93 31.86
C ASP A 246 6.65 2.43 32.56
#